data_AF-A0A7J7FUZ5-F1
#
_entry.id   AF-A0A7J7FUZ5-F1
#
_cell.length_a   1.000
_cell.length_b   1.000
_cell.length_c   1.000
_cell.angle_alpha   90.00
_cell.angle_beta   90.00
_cell.angle_gamma   90.00
#
_symmetry.space_group_name_H-M   'P 1'
#
loop_
_entity.id
_entity.type
_entity.pdbx_description
1 polymer ?
#
loop_
_entity_poly.entity_id
_entity_poly.type
_entity_poly.pdbx_seq_one_letter_code
_entity_poly.pdbx_strand_id
1 'polypeptide(L)'
;MDRYWVADGDEFQYSLNPNLRYSRATVNTMRVEWEFCKTQANVLVELCCEVNLKFPRRLAMRMPTDTPQLLQRALHRIRDEVNRMTQRLQRSGLMKTANERAEDGLMDDAHQYYA
;
A
#
# COMPACT_ATOMS: atom_id res chain seq x y z
N MET A 1 6.03 19.24 18.42
CA MET A 1 5.28 19.15 17.15
C MET A 1 6.02 18.16 16.28
N ASP A 2 5.72 16.88 16.46
CA ASP A 2 6.49 15.80 15.85
C ASP A 2 6.04 15.54 14.42
N ARG A 3 7.01 15.35 13.54
CA ARG A 3 6.83 14.97 12.15
C ARG A 3 6.38 13.52 12.13
N TYR A 4 5.06 13.30 12.07
CA TYR A 4 4.49 11.97 11.90
C TYR A 4 4.86 11.43 10.52
N TRP A 5 5.72 10.43 10.48
CA TRP A 5 5.72 9.47 9.38
C TRP A 5 4.48 8.61 9.58
N VAL A 6 3.36 9.02 8.99
CA VAL A 6 2.19 8.17 8.86
C VAL A 6 2.57 7.06 7.87
N ALA A 7 3.16 5.98 8.38
CA ALA A 7 2.79 4.69 7.84
C ALA A 7 1.36 4.46 8.33
N ASP A 8 0.44 4.10 7.45
CA ASP A 8 -0.89 3.60 7.80
C ASP A 8 -0.74 2.40 8.74
N GLY A 9 -0.59 2.69 10.02
CA GLY A 9 0.29 1.95 10.93
C GLY A 9 -0.41 0.96 11.84
N ASP A 10 -1.67 0.61 11.55
CA ASP A 10 -2.44 -0.33 12.37
C ASP A 10 -3.19 -1.41 11.57
N GLU A 11 -3.15 -1.39 10.24
CA GLU A 11 -3.99 -2.31 9.45
C GLU A 11 -3.43 -3.75 9.40
N PHE A 12 -2.10 -3.91 9.48
CA PHE A 12 -1.43 -5.21 9.43
C PHE A 12 -0.51 -5.44 10.63
N GLN A 13 -1.03 -6.12 11.64
CA GLN A 13 -0.29 -6.44 12.85
C GLN A 13 0.38 -7.81 12.78
N TYR A 14 1.65 -7.84 13.17
CA TYR A 14 2.50 -9.03 13.19
C TYR A 14 2.90 -9.37 14.62
N SER A 15 2.93 -10.66 14.95
CA SER A 15 3.45 -11.10 16.24
C SER A 15 4.95 -10.82 16.34
N LEU A 16 5.37 -10.23 17.45
CA LEU A 16 6.80 -10.03 17.77
C LEU A 16 7.49 -11.35 18.18
N ASN A 17 6.73 -12.41 18.43
CA ASN A 17 7.28 -13.71 18.78
C ASN A 17 7.91 -14.38 17.53
N PRO A 18 9.24 -14.62 17.50
CA PRO A 18 9.90 -15.23 16.35
C PRO A 18 9.34 -16.60 15.96
N ASN A 19 8.83 -17.37 16.93
CA ASN A 19 8.25 -18.69 16.69
C ASN A 19 6.91 -18.62 15.95
N LEU A 20 6.24 -17.47 15.98
CA LEU A 20 4.97 -17.25 15.28
C LEU A 20 5.13 -16.57 13.92
N ARG A 21 6.37 -16.24 13.53
CA ARG A 21 6.69 -15.49 12.30
C ARG A 21 6.11 -16.08 11.02
N TYR A 22 5.98 -17.40 10.93
CA TYR A 22 5.35 -18.10 9.80
C TYR A 22 4.17 -18.96 10.25
N SER A 23 3.54 -18.57 11.36
CA SER A 23 2.26 -19.14 11.75
C SER A 23 1.22 -18.92 10.65
N ARG A 24 0.22 -19.81 10.57
CA ARG A 24 -0.87 -19.67 9.58
C ARG A 24 -1.55 -18.31 9.66
N ALA A 25 -1.76 -17.78 10.87
CA ALA A 25 -2.33 -16.45 11.09
C ALA A 25 -1.45 -15.37 10.46
N THR A 26 -0.14 -15.38 10.74
CA THR A 26 0.81 -14.41 10.19
C THR A 26 0.90 -14.49 8.66
N VAL A 27 0.94 -15.70 8.09
CA VAL A 27 0.97 -15.88 6.63
C VAL A 27 -0.32 -15.36 5.99
N ASN A 28 -1.47 -15.54 6.63
CA ASN A 28 -2.73 -14.96 6.16
C ASN A 28 -2.67 -13.43 6.18
N THR A 29 -2.21 -12.81 7.27
CA THR A 29 -2.00 -11.35 7.33
C THR A 29 -1.08 -10.86 6.22
N MET A 30 0.04 -11.55 5.98
CA MET A 30 0.96 -11.24 4.88
C MET A 30 0.27 -11.30 3.51
N ARG A 31 -0.63 -12.26 3.28
CA ARG A 31 -1.36 -12.38 2.01
C ARG A 31 -2.36 -11.24 1.81
N VAL A 32 -3.09 -10.86 2.86
CA VAL A 32 -4.02 -9.73 2.81
C VAL A 32 -3.25 -8.45 2.54
N GLU A 33 -2.15 -8.21 3.27
CA GLU A 33 -1.29 -7.05 3.04
C GLU A 33 -0.74 -7.03 1.61
N TRP A 34 -0.34 -8.20 1.10
CA TRP A 34 0.20 -8.30 -0.26
C TRP A 34 -0.81 -7.83 -1.31
N GLU A 35 -2.06 -8.26 -1.22
CA GLU A 35 -3.12 -7.83 -2.14
C GLU A 35 -3.46 -6.34 -1.97
N PHE A 36 -3.45 -5.83 -0.73
CA PHE A 36 -3.60 -4.40 -0.44
C PHE A 36 -2.49 -3.57 -1.12
N CYS A 37 -1.22 -3.89 -0.85
CA CYS A 37 -0.09 -3.19 -1.43
C CYS A 37 -0.06 -3.30 -2.97
N LYS A 38 -0.52 -4.43 -3.52
CA LYS A 38 -0.69 -4.62 -4.97
C LYS A 38 -1.66 -3.61 -5.56
N THR A 39 -2.82 -3.47 -4.93
CA THR A 39 -3.86 -2.55 -5.35
C THR A 39 -3.35 -1.11 -5.26
N GLN A 40 -2.75 -0.74 -4.12
CA GLN A 40 -2.18 0.59 -3.90
C GLN A 40 -1.06 0.90 -4.92
N ALA A 41 -0.18 -0.07 -5.21
CA ALA A 41 0.87 0.10 -6.21
C ALA A 41 0.31 0.35 -7.62
N ASN A 42 -0.78 -0.33 -8.00
CA ASN A 42 -1.43 -0.09 -9.30
C ASN A 42 -2.00 1.33 -9.39
N VAL A 43 -2.73 1.79 -8.36
CA VAL A 43 -3.29 3.15 -8.28
C VAL A 43 -2.17 4.20 -8.36
N LEU A 44 -1.08 4.01 -7.60
CA LEU A 44 0.05 4.94 -7.64
C LEU A 44 0.75 4.98 -9.00
N VAL A 45 0.79 3.85 -9.72
CA VAL A 45 1.33 3.85 -11.09
C VAL A 45 0.41 4.62 -12.03
N GLU A 46 -0.90 4.44 -11.95
CA GLU A 46 -1.86 5.21 -12.75
C GLU A 46 -1.72 6.72 -12.48
N LEU A 47 -1.69 7.11 -11.22
CA LEU A 47 -1.44 8.51 -10.82
C LEU A 47 -0.09 9.02 -11.36
N CYS A 48 0.98 8.22 -11.26
CA CYS A 48 2.27 8.59 -11.84
C CYS A 48 2.19 8.79 -13.35
N CYS A 49 1.44 7.95 -14.08
CA CYS A 49 1.24 8.08 -15.52
C CYS A 49 0.50 9.37 -15.87
N GLU A 50 -0.60 9.69 -15.17
CA GLU A 50 -1.39 10.91 -15.42
C GLU A 50 -0.54 12.18 -15.33
N VAL A 51 0.45 12.18 -14.45
CA VAL A 51 1.28 13.36 -14.18
C VAL A 51 2.67 13.25 -14.79
N ASN A 52 2.85 12.32 -15.73
CA ASN A 52 4.10 12.04 -16.46
C ASN A 52 5.33 11.81 -15.56
N LEU A 53 5.11 11.23 -14.37
CA LEU A 53 6.18 10.80 -13.47
C LEU A 53 6.65 9.38 -13.83
N LYS A 54 7.95 9.24 -14.05
CA LYS A 54 8.58 7.94 -14.29
C LYS A 54 8.48 7.04 -13.04
N PHE A 55 7.64 6.02 -13.00
CA PHE A 55 7.57 5.12 -11.83
C PHE A 55 8.69 4.05 -11.82
N PRO A 56 9.04 3.47 -10.65
CA PRO A 56 10.02 2.38 -10.54
C PRO A 56 9.60 1.16 -11.36
N ARG A 57 10.57 0.32 -11.78
CA ARG A 57 10.24 -1.00 -12.35
C ARG A 57 9.43 -1.78 -11.31
N ARG A 58 8.26 -2.30 -11.70
CA ARG A 58 7.35 -3.14 -10.89
C ARG A 58 8.03 -4.48 -10.52
N LEU A 59 9.10 -4.43 -9.73
CA LEU A 59 9.95 -5.58 -9.45
C LEU A 59 9.29 -6.47 -8.41
N ALA A 60 8.63 -5.88 -7.41
CA ALA A 60 7.88 -6.64 -6.43
C ALA A 60 6.85 -7.57 -7.09
N MET A 61 6.12 -7.07 -8.10
CA MET A 61 5.11 -7.81 -8.85
C MET A 61 5.62 -9.02 -9.62
N ARG A 62 6.94 -9.11 -9.84
CA ARG A 62 7.60 -10.23 -10.53
C ARG A 62 8.24 -11.20 -9.55
N MET A 63 8.22 -10.91 -8.26
CA MET A 63 8.79 -11.78 -7.24
C MET A 63 7.84 -12.95 -6.98
N PRO A 64 8.37 -14.17 -6.80
CA PRO A 64 7.56 -15.30 -6.38
C PRO A 64 7.02 -15.07 -4.96
N THR A 65 5.85 -15.62 -4.67
CA THR A 65 5.15 -15.48 -3.37
C THR A 65 4.70 -16.82 -2.80
N ASP A 66 5.18 -17.92 -3.37
CA ASP A 66 4.67 -19.29 -3.08
C ASP A 66 5.00 -19.78 -1.68
N THR A 67 6.07 -19.26 -1.08
CA THR A 67 6.48 -19.58 0.30
C THR A 67 6.36 -18.35 1.21
N PRO A 68 6.13 -18.54 2.52
CA PRO A 68 6.07 -17.42 3.47
C PRO A 68 7.30 -16.51 3.44
N GLN A 69 8.49 -17.06 3.21
CA GLN A 69 9.73 -16.30 3.12
C GLN A 69 9.77 -15.46 1.85
N LEU A 70 9.31 -16.02 0.73
CA LEU A 70 9.25 -15.32 -0.55
C LEU A 70 8.17 -14.23 -0.52
N LEU A 71 7.00 -14.52 0.05
CA LEU A 71 5.94 -13.55 0.30
C LEU A 71 6.43 -12.39 1.16
N GLN A 72 7.14 -12.67 2.26
CA GLN A 72 7.73 -11.63 3.10
C GLN A 72 8.72 -10.75 2.32
N ARG A 73 9.58 -11.35 1.48
CA ARG A 73 10.52 -10.59 0.64
C ARG A 73 9.79 -9.73 -0.39
N ALA A 74 8.78 -10.27 -1.05
CA ALA A 74 7.95 -9.55 -2.00
C ALA A 74 7.23 -8.37 -1.31
N LEU A 75 6.70 -8.57 -0.09
CA LEU A 75 6.09 -7.54 0.74
C LEU A 75 7.06 -6.40 1.08
N HIS A 76 8.27 -6.71 1.54
CA HIS A 76 9.28 -5.66 1.77
C HIS A 76 9.54 -4.86 0.50
N ARG A 77 9.61 -5.54 -0.65
CA ARG A 77 9.88 -4.86 -1.91
C ARG A 77 8.73 -3.98 -2.39
N ILE A 78 7.48 -4.44 -2.28
CA ILE A 78 6.32 -3.66 -2.73
C ILE A 78 6.09 -2.45 -1.82
N ARG A 79 6.29 -2.59 -0.50
CA ARG A 79 6.27 -1.46 0.44
C ARG A 79 7.27 -0.38 0.06
N ASP A 80 8.51 -0.78 -0.26
CA ASP A 80 9.54 0.17 -0.71
C ASP A 80 9.15 0.86 -2.02
N GLU A 81 8.56 0.14 -2.97
CA GLU A 81 8.12 0.68 -4.26
C GLU A 81 6.96 1.67 -4.08
N VAL A 82 5.94 1.30 -3.29
CA VAL A 82 4.81 2.15 -2.90
C VAL A 82 5.32 3.41 -2.23
N ASN A 83 6.12 3.29 -1.16
CA ASN A 83 6.66 4.44 -0.42
C ASN A 83 7.43 5.41 -1.33
N ARG A 84 8.23 4.88 -2.26
CA ARG A 84 8.95 5.72 -3.23
C ARG A 84 8.02 6.42 -4.21
N MET A 85 6.97 5.76 -4.69
CA MET A 85 5.98 6.38 -5.58
C MET A 85 5.20 7.46 -4.83
N THR A 86 4.71 7.16 -3.64
CA THR A 86 4.00 8.09 -2.74
C THR A 86 4.84 9.34 -2.48
N GLN A 87 6.10 9.19 -2.05
CA GLN A 87 6.99 10.34 -1.79
C GLN A 87 7.22 11.20 -3.04
N ARG A 88 7.25 10.59 -4.22
CA ARG A 88 7.45 11.32 -5.47
C ARG A 88 6.20 12.10 -5.88
N LEU A 89 5.03 11.50 -5.73
CA LEU A 89 3.74 12.16 -5.93
C LEU A 89 3.49 13.30 -4.92
N GLN A 90 3.93 13.11 -3.66
CA GLN A 90 3.95 14.17 -2.66
C GLN A 90 4.85 15.33 -3.08
N ARG A 91 6.07 15.04 -3.55
CA ARG A 91 7.01 16.08 -4.01
C ARG A 91 6.54 16.81 -5.26
N SER A 92 5.78 16.17 -6.15
CA SER A 92 5.14 16.86 -7.28
C SER A 92 3.93 17.69 -6.88
N GLY A 93 3.56 17.73 -5.60
CA GLY A 93 2.48 18.57 -5.07
C GLY A 93 1.08 17.99 -5.20
N LEU A 94 0.94 16.70 -5.56
CA LEU A 94 -0.33 16.08 -5.96
C LEU A 94 -0.94 15.15 -4.92
N MET A 95 -0.31 14.95 -3.76
CA MET A 95 -0.90 14.07 -2.75
C MET A 95 -2.04 14.72 -1.95
N LYS A 96 -2.16 16.06 -1.99
CA LYS A 96 -3.29 16.76 -1.34
C LYS A 96 -4.63 16.48 -2.05
N THR A 97 -4.64 16.37 -3.38
CA THR A 97 -5.87 16.17 -4.16
C THR A 97 -6.33 14.71 -4.25
N ALA A 98 -5.47 13.75 -3.91
CA ALA A 98 -5.80 12.32 -3.94
C ALA A 98 -6.55 11.86 -2.68
N ASN A 99 -6.22 12.40 -1.49
CA ASN A 99 -6.98 12.13 -0.27
C ASN A 99 -8.36 12.80 -0.29
N GLU A 100 -8.46 14.02 -0.82
CA GLU A 100 -9.75 14.73 -0.97
C GLU A 100 -10.71 13.98 -1.89
N ARG A 101 -10.23 13.36 -2.99
CA ARG A 101 -11.08 12.53 -3.88
C ARG A 101 -11.47 11.17 -3.29
N ALA A 102 -10.64 10.58 -2.43
CA ALA A 102 -10.98 9.33 -1.75
C ALA A 102 -12.01 9.54 -0.63
N GLU A 103 -11.99 10.70 0.04
CA GLU A 103 -13.00 11.10 1.02
C GLU A 103 -14.32 11.55 0.36
N ASP A 104 -14.29 12.31 -0.73
CA ASP A 104 -15.50 12.68 -1.49
C ASP A 104 -16.20 11.45 -2.12
N GLY A 105 -15.42 10.49 -2.62
CA GLY A 105 -15.96 9.23 -3.15
C GLY A 105 -16.59 8.32 -2.08
N LEU A 106 -16.26 8.51 -0.81
CA LEU A 106 -16.89 7.77 0.31
C LEU A 106 -18.17 8.44 0.81
N MET A 107 -18.29 9.77 0.65
CA MET A 107 -19.46 10.54 1.07
C MET A 107 -20.59 10.50 0.02
N ASP A 108 -20.27 10.40 -1.27
CA ASP A 108 -21.29 10.27 -2.32
C ASP A 108 -22.04 8.92 -2.28
N ASP A 109 -21.38 7.84 -1.85
CA ASP A 109 -22.05 6.53 -1.66
C ASP A 109 -22.89 6.46 -0.38
N ALA A 110 -22.60 7.27 0.64
CA ALA A 110 -23.35 7.28 1.89
C ALA A 110 -24.70 8.01 1.79
N HIS A 111 -24.88 8.88 0.79
CA HIS A 111 -26.10 9.66 0.59
C HIS A 111 -27.17 8.97 -0.28
N GLN A 112 -26.90 7.78 -0.83
CA GLN A 112 -27.88 7.03 -1.63
C GLN A 112 -28.78 6.06 -0.84
N TYR A 113 -28.60 5.92 0.48
CA TYR A 113 -29.38 4.96 1.30
C TYR A 113 -30.42 5.56 2.26
N TYR A 114 -30.67 6.87 2.22
CA TYR A 114 -31.76 7.50 2.98
C TYR A 114 -32.64 8.41 2.09
N ALA A 115 -33.25 7.81 1.06
CA ALA A 115 -34.40 8.38 0.35
C ALA A 115 -35.69 7.69 0.81
#